data_AF-A0A378QNC8-F1
#
_entry.id   AF-A0A378QNC8-F1
#
_cell.length_a   1.000
_cell.length_b   1.000
_cell.length_c   1.000
_cell.angle_alpha   90.00
_cell.angle_beta   90.00
_cell.angle_gamma   90.00
#
_symmetry.space_group_name_H-M   'P 1'
#
loop_
_entity.id
_entity.type
_entity.pdbx_description
1 polymer ?
#
loop_
_entity_poly.entity_id
_entity_poly.type
_entity_poly.pdbx_seq_one_letter_code
_entity_poly.pdbx_strand_id
1 'polypeptide(L)'
;MPWIFTDEMRFYLHEGESLLDGMLRTEHKDVRYMCRQGFCGACKMRVKGATDTPKAKQIPLAHLDDDEVLACCCVPTGTMVVSYDTDKPNKSWQHQRTDGAWHLQTTSIISRQIFYKIDG
;
A
#
# COMPACT_ATOMS: atom_id res chain seq x y z
N MET A 1 -2.37 -18.32 1.31
CA MET A 1 -3.51 -17.48 1.67
C MET A 1 -2.97 -16.22 2.33
N PRO A 2 -3.01 -15.07 1.64
CA PRO A 2 -2.46 -13.82 2.16
C PRO A 2 -3.45 -13.15 3.14
N TRP A 3 -2.91 -12.51 4.18
CA TRP A 3 -3.67 -11.64 5.07
C TRP A 3 -3.71 -10.22 4.54
N ILE A 4 -4.91 -9.64 4.49
CA ILE A 4 -5.12 -8.27 4.07
C ILE A 4 -5.61 -7.46 5.26
N PHE A 5 -4.99 -6.30 5.46
CA PHE A 5 -5.41 -5.28 6.42
C PHE A 5 -5.87 -4.05 5.64
N THR A 6 -7.11 -3.63 5.84
CA THR A 6 -7.69 -2.41 5.27
C THR A 6 -8.00 -1.40 6.37
N ASP A 7 -8.51 -0.23 6.01
CA ASP A 7 -9.02 0.75 6.98
C ASP A 7 -10.28 0.25 7.73
N GLU A 8 -11.01 -0.71 7.14
CA GLU A 8 -12.27 -1.25 7.71
C GLU A 8 -12.02 -2.51 8.55
N MET A 9 -11.31 -3.50 8.01
CA MET A 9 -11.14 -4.79 8.66
C MET A 9 -9.90 -5.55 8.18
N ARG A 10 -9.71 -6.73 8.74
CA ARG A 10 -8.72 -7.72 8.27
C ARG A 10 -9.41 -8.98 7.80
N PHE A 11 -8.91 -9.55 6.72
CA PHE A 11 -9.45 -10.77 6.14
C PHE A 11 -8.36 -11.54 5.38
N TYR A 12 -8.66 -12.80 5.04
CA TYR A 12 -7.80 -13.61 4.19
C TYR A 12 -8.36 -13.64 2.77
N LEU A 13 -7.47 -13.67 1.78
CA LEU A 13 -7.85 -13.98 0.40
C LEU A 13 -7.71 -15.47 0.12
N HIS A 14 -8.63 -15.97 -0.71
CA HIS A 14 -8.51 -17.28 -1.33
C HIS A 14 -7.43 -17.27 -2.41
N GLU A 15 -6.99 -18.46 -2.81
CA GLU A 15 -5.96 -18.60 -3.84
C GLU A 15 -6.43 -18.02 -5.17
N GLY A 16 -5.61 -17.15 -5.79
CA GLY A 16 -5.92 -16.48 -7.06
C GLY A 16 -7.03 -15.41 -6.98
N GLU A 17 -7.59 -15.15 -5.79
CA GLU A 17 -8.61 -14.14 -5.58
C GLU A 17 -8.00 -12.73 -5.74
N SER A 18 -8.69 -11.85 -6.48
CA SER A 18 -8.27 -10.46 -6.54
C SER A 18 -8.57 -9.76 -5.22
N LEU A 19 -7.80 -8.71 -4.92
CA LEU A 19 -8.01 -7.89 -3.74
C LEU A 19 -9.44 -7.31 -3.69
N LEU A 20 -10.00 -6.89 -4.84
CA LEU A 20 -11.38 -6.41 -4.92
C LEU A 20 -12.39 -7.53 -4.63
N ASP A 21 -12.23 -8.71 -5.24
CA ASP A 21 -13.21 -9.79 -5.06
C ASP A 21 -13.27 -10.24 -3.58
N GLY A 22 -12.13 -10.27 -2.89
CA GLY A 22 -12.09 -10.53 -1.45
C GLY A 22 -12.75 -9.44 -0.60
N MET A 23 -12.56 -8.16 -0.97
CA MET A 23 -13.24 -7.05 -0.28
C MET A 23 -14.76 -7.12 -0.45
N LEU A 24 -15.25 -7.46 -1.65
CA LEU A 24 -16.69 -7.63 -1.89
C LEU A 24 -17.26 -8.83 -1.13
N ARG A 25 -16.54 -9.95 -1.10
CA ARG A 25 -16.93 -11.16 -0.34
C ARG A 25 -17.03 -10.89 1.17
N THR A 26 -16.23 -9.95 1.67
CA THR A 26 -16.19 -9.55 3.08
C THR A 26 -16.97 -8.28 3.36
N GLU A 27 -17.80 -7.83 2.41
CA GLU A 27 -18.75 -6.73 2.56
C GLU A 27 -18.11 -5.38 2.96
N HIS A 28 -16.93 -5.06 2.40
CA HIS A 28 -16.33 -3.74 2.54
C HIS A 28 -17.26 -2.67 1.97
N LYS A 29 -17.52 -1.62 2.74
CA LYS A 29 -18.50 -0.57 2.42
C LYS A 29 -17.87 0.58 1.64
N ASP A 30 -16.61 0.87 1.91
CA ASP A 30 -15.94 2.06 1.36
C ASP A 30 -15.16 1.75 0.08
N VAL A 31 -15.02 0.47 -0.29
CA VAL A 31 -14.37 0.07 -1.54
C VAL A 31 -15.16 0.57 -2.74
N ARG A 32 -14.53 1.47 -3.51
CA ARG A 32 -15.08 1.98 -4.77
C ARG A 32 -14.65 1.10 -5.92
N TYR A 33 -15.54 0.85 -6.88
CA TYR A 33 -15.22 0.12 -8.11
C TYR A 33 -16.25 0.44 -9.19
N MET A 34 -15.84 0.33 -10.46
CA MET A 34 -16.74 0.50 -11.61
C MET A 34 -16.41 -0.53 -12.70
N CYS A 35 -15.27 -0.40 -13.38
CA CYS A 35 -15.00 -1.22 -14.58
C CYS A 35 -14.54 -2.66 -14.31
N ARG A 36 -13.94 -2.93 -13.15
CA ARG A 36 -13.32 -4.22 -12.77
C ARG A 36 -12.26 -4.79 -13.74
N GLN A 37 -11.80 -3.99 -14.70
CA GLN A 37 -10.88 -4.40 -15.78
C GLN A 37 -9.60 -3.55 -15.82
N GLY A 38 -9.41 -2.66 -14.84
CA GLY A 38 -8.19 -1.87 -14.72
C GLY A 38 -8.15 -0.56 -15.52
N PHE A 39 -9.29 -0.11 -16.06
CA PHE A 39 -9.35 1.06 -16.94
C PHE A 39 -9.74 2.35 -16.22
N CYS A 40 -10.70 2.31 -15.29
CA CYS A 40 -11.31 3.53 -14.74
C CYS A 40 -10.62 4.10 -13.50
N GLY A 41 -9.69 3.38 -12.87
CA GLY A 41 -9.02 3.81 -11.63
C GLY A 41 -9.91 3.86 -10.37
N ALA A 42 -11.21 3.58 -10.46
CA ALA A 42 -12.14 3.75 -9.32
C ALA A 42 -11.82 2.87 -8.10
N CYS A 43 -11.15 1.73 -8.29
CA CYS A 43 -10.73 0.81 -7.22
C CYS A 43 -9.26 0.96 -6.84
N LYS A 44 -8.69 2.14 -7.09
CA LYS A 44 -7.35 2.49 -6.68
C LYS A 44 -7.24 2.45 -5.16
N MET A 45 -6.17 1.86 -4.68
CA MET A 45 -5.83 1.76 -3.27
C MET A 45 -4.35 2.03 -3.09
N ARG A 46 -4.00 2.57 -1.94
CA ARG A 46 -2.61 2.72 -1.54
C ARG A 46 -2.11 1.45 -0.84
N VAL A 47 -0.93 0.97 -1.21
CA VAL A 47 -0.20 -0.04 -0.45
C VAL A 47 0.63 0.64 0.64
N LYS A 48 0.30 0.38 1.91
CA LYS A 48 1.05 0.89 3.07
C LYS A 48 2.21 -0.03 3.45
N GLY A 49 2.08 -1.32 3.16
CA GLY A 49 3.13 -2.31 3.33
C GLY A 49 2.74 -3.66 2.72
N ALA A 50 3.73 -4.41 2.26
CA ALA A 50 3.55 -5.75 1.72
C ALA A 50 4.77 -6.60 2.07
N THR A 51 4.54 -7.85 2.40
CA THR A 51 5.62 -8.83 2.65
C THR A 51 6.21 -9.36 1.36
N ASP A 52 5.38 -9.48 0.32
CA ASP A 52 5.75 -9.94 -1.01
C ASP A 52 5.20 -8.99 -2.08
N THR A 53 5.81 -9.00 -3.26
CA THR A 53 5.29 -8.25 -4.41
C THR A 53 4.00 -8.92 -4.93
N PRO A 54 2.86 -8.19 -4.96
CA PRO A 54 1.61 -8.74 -5.48
C PRO A 54 1.70 -9.02 -6.98
N LYS A 55 0.94 -10.00 -7.44
CA LYS A 55 0.80 -10.28 -8.87
C LYS A 55 -0.28 -9.40 -9.48
N ALA A 56 -0.15 -9.10 -10.77
CA ALA A 56 -1.19 -8.45 -11.54
C ALA A 56 -2.01 -9.51 -12.30
N LYS A 57 -3.33 -9.55 -12.10
CA LYS A 57 -4.27 -10.34 -12.91
C LYS A 57 -4.28 -9.87 -14.37
N GLN A 58 -4.11 -8.57 -14.56
CA GLN A 58 -3.98 -7.89 -15.85
C GLN A 58 -3.22 -6.58 -15.64
N ILE A 59 -2.60 -6.06 -16.70
CA ILE A 59 -1.88 -4.78 -16.64
C ILE A 59 -2.91 -3.64 -16.59
N PRO A 60 -2.92 -2.80 -15.54
CA PRO A 60 -3.83 -1.67 -15.46
C PRO A 60 -3.49 -0.60 -16.51
N LEU A 61 -4.52 0.02 -17.10
CA LEU A 61 -4.36 1.18 -17.99
C LEU A 61 -4.53 2.51 -17.27
N ALA A 62 -5.16 2.49 -16.09
CA ALA A 62 -5.26 3.67 -15.24
C ALA A 62 -3.87 4.04 -14.68
N HIS A 63 -3.63 5.35 -14.55
CA HIS A 63 -2.40 5.86 -13.94
C HIS A 63 -2.33 5.51 -12.44
N LEU A 64 -1.20 4.98 -12.01
CA LEU A 64 -0.88 4.57 -10.64
C LEU A 64 0.48 5.14 -10.25
N ASP A 65 0.58 5.59 -9.00
CA ASP A 65 1.88 5.84 -8.36
C ASP A 65 2.53 4.53 -7.88
N ASP A 66 3.82 4.58 -7.52
CA ASP A 66 4.61 3.40 -7.13
C ASP A 66 4.03 2.65 -5.92
N ASP A 67 3.34 3.36 -5.02
CA ASP A 67 2.67 2.80 -3.85
C ASP A 67 1.17 2.63 -4.04
N GLU A 68 0.68 2.57 -5.28
CA GLU A 68 -0.72 2.36 -5.62
C GLU A 68 -0.97 1.08 -6.42
N VAL A 69 -2.14 0.49 -6.19
CA VAL A 69 -2.64 -0.65 -6.95
C VAL A 69 -4.11 -0.46 -7.29
N LEU A 70 -4.58 -1.12 -8.35
CA LEU A 70 -6.01 -1.32 -8.55
C LEU A 70 -6.43 -2.61 -7.88
N ALA A 71 -7.38 -2.56 -6.94
CA ALA A 71 -7.86 -3.75 -6.24
C ALA A 71 -8.38 -4.83 -7.20
N CYS A 72 -9.00 -4.44 -8.33
CA CYS A 72 -9.47 -5.40 -9.33
C CYS A 72 -8.36 -6.11 -10.14
N CYS A 73 -7.14 -5.54 -10.16
CA CYS A 73 -5.99 -6.10 -10.86
C CYS A 73 -5.00 -6.77 -9.90
N CYS A 74 -5.02 -6.43 -8.62
CA CYS A 74 -4.06 -6.93 -7.63
C CYS A 74 -4.45 -8.32 -7.13
N VAL A 75 -3.51 -9.27 -7.20
CA VAL A 75 -3.59 -10.60 -6.58
C VAL A 75 -2.45 -10.72 -5.57
N PRO A 76 -2.73 -10.42 -4.28
CA PRO A 76 -1.76 -10.56 -3.21
C PRO A 76 -1.18 -11.96 -3.10
N THR A 77 0.14 -12.04 -2.91
CA THR A 77 0.89 -13.30 -2.74
C THR A 77 1.36 -13.49 -1.30
N GLY A 78 1.47 -12.40 -0.54
CA GLY A 78 1.80 -12.36 0.87
C GLY A 78 0.90 -11.40 1.65
N THR A 79 1.17 -11.23 2.94
CA THR A 79 0.45 -10.26 3.78
C THR A 79 0.62 -8.85 3.25
N MET A 80 -0.48 -8.10 3.17
CA MET A 80 -0.52 -6.72 2.66
C MET A 80 -1.40 -5.82 3.53
N VAL A 81 -1.00 -4.55 3.63
CA VAL A 81 -1.76 -3.46 4.26
C VAL A 81 -2.09 -2.45 3.17
N VAL A 82 -3.37 -2.17 2.98
CA VAL A 82 -3.87 -1.25 1.95
C VAL A 82 -4.83 -0.22 2.55
N SER A 83 -4.97 0.93 1.91
CA SER A 83 -5.85 2.01 2.36
C SER A 83 -6.57 2.70 1.22
N TYR A 84 -7.75 3.24 1.49
CA TYR A 84 -8.55 4.07 0.58
C TYR A 84 -7.98 5.47 0.39
N ASP A 85 -7.18 5.95 1.35
CA ASP A 85 -6.58 7.29 1.34
C ASP A 85 -5.46 7.37 0.29
N THR A 86 -5.84 7.57 -0.97
CA THR A 86 -4.93 7.76 -2.12
C THR A 86 -4.37 9.17 -2.22
N ASP A 87 -4.92 10.14 -1.48
CA ASP A 87 -4.43 11.53 -1.49
C ASP A 87 -3.34 11.84 -0.44
N LYS A 88 -3.24 11.05 0.65
CA LYS A 88 -2.30 11.32 1.75
C LYS A 88 -0.95 10.66 1.54
N PRO A 89 0.17 11.34 1.25
CA PRO A 89 1.42 10.69 0.89
C PRO A 89 1.84 9.64 1.94
N ASN A 90 2.31 8.48 1.47
CA ASN A 90 2.77 7.45 2.39
C ASN A 90 4.08 7.90 3.04
N LYS A 91 4.09 8.04 4.37
CA LYS A 91 5.28 8.45 5.12
C LYS A 91 6.31 7.32 5.29
N SER A 92 5.96 6.06 5.00
CA SER A 92 6.86 4.91 5.19
C SER A 92 7.85 4.69 4.05
N TRP A 93 7.53 5.11 2.82
CA TRP A 93 8.42 5.00 1.65
C TRP A 93 9.02 6.34 1.22
N GLN A 94 8.83 7.40 2.03
CA GLN A 94 9.53 8.66 1.83
C GLN A 94 11.00 8.51 2.22
N HIS A 95 11.78 7.87 1.36
CA HIS A 95 13.17 8.28 1.18
C HIS A 95 13.11 9.70 0.65
N GLN A 96 13.25 10.67 1.57
CA GLN A 96 13.45 12.06 1.23
C GLN A 96 14.66 12.14 0.29
N ARG A 97 14.45 12.50 -0.99
CA ARG A 97 15.49 13.10 -1.81
C ARG A 97 15.72 14.52 -1.31
N THR A 98 16.25 14.64 -0.12
CA THR A 98 16.99 15.82 0.29
C THR A 98 18.46 15.43 0.16
N ASP A 99 19.19 16.19 -0.65
CA ASP A 99 20.66 16.34 -0.69
C ASP A 99 21.61 15.13 -0.83
N GLY A 100 21.13 13.89 -0.96
CA GLY A 100 22.02 12.75 -1.28
C GLY A 100 22.81 12.19 -0.09
N ALA A 101 22.38 12.47 1.14
CA ALA A 101 22.92 11.85 2.35
C ALA A 101 21.94 10.85 2.98
N TRP A 102 22.44 9.67 3.36
CA TRP A 102 21.66 8.65 4.07
C TRP A 102 21.49 9.04 5.54
N HIS A 103 20.29 9.47 5.93
CA HIS A 103 19.96 9.72 7.34
C HIS A 103 18.84 8.78 7.83
N LEU A 104 19.16 7.98 8.85
CA LEU A 104 18.20 7.17 9.61
C LEU A 104 17.44 8.08 10.59
N GLN A 105 16.15 8.29 10.37
CA GLN A 105 15.28 8.88 11.39
C GLN A 105 14.77 7.78 12.32
N THR A 106 15.46 7.60 13.45
CA THR A 106 15.00 6.73 14.53
C THR A 106 13.71 7.30 15.11
N THR A 107 12.67 6.49 15.07
CA THR A 107 11.33 6.74 15.60
C THR A 107 11.38 7.29 17.03
N SER A 108 10.68 8.39 17.24
CA SER A 108 10.57 9.12 18.50
C SER A 108 9.86 8.31 19.59
N ILE A 109 10.57 7.41 20.28
CA ILE A 109 10.25 6.93 21.63
C ILE A 109 11.58 6.68 22.35
N ILE A 110 11.84 7.48 23.39
CA ILE A 110 12.96 7.46 24.36
C ILE A 110 14.10 8.48 24.11
N SER A 111 14.02 9.52 24.92
CA SER A 111 15.09 10.38 25.45
C SER A 111 16.49 9.74 25.46
N ARG A 112 17.45 10.42 24.82
CA ARG A 112 18.66 10.98 25.46
C ARG A 112 19.45 11.80 24.44
N GLN A 113 19.73 13.05 24.80
CA GLN A 113 20.70 13.92 24.15
C GLN A 113 22.05 13.21 24.05
N ILE A 114 22.75 13.37 22.92
CA ILE A 114 24.17 13.77 22.82
C ILE A 114 24.38 14.22 21.36
N PHE A 115 24.67 15.51 21.18
CA PHE A 115 25.15 16.10 19.95
C PHE A 115 26.67 15.92 19.88
N TYR A 116 27.20 15.44 18.76
CA TYR A 116 28.55 15.80 18.33
C TYR A 116 28.50 16.19 16.86
N LYS A 117 28.81 17.45 16.61
CA LYS A 117 29.11 18.02 15.30
C LYS A 117 30.59 17.72 15.03
N ILE A 118 30.92 17.01 13.96
CA ILE A 118 32.27 17.00 13.41
C ILE A 118 32.13 17.61 12.02
N ASP A 119 32.41 18.91 11.94
CA ASP A 119 32.64 19.59 10.67
C ASP A 119 34.01 19.13 10.16
N GLY A 120 34.06 18.70 8.90
CA GLY A 120 35.27 18.42 8.13
C GLY A 120 35.04 18.85 6.69
#